data_AF-A0A7V6X3V3-F1
#
_entry.id   AF-A0A7V6X3V3-F1
#
_cell.length_a   1.000
_cell.length_b   1.000
_cell.length_c   1.000
_cell.angle_alpha   90.00
_cell.angle_beta   90.00
_cell.angle_gamma   90.00
#
_symmetry.space_group_name_H-M   'P 1'
#
loop_
_entity.id
_entity.type
_entity.pdbx_description
1 polymer ?
#
loop_
_entity_poly.entity_id
_entity_poly.type
_entity_poly.pdbx_seq_one_letter_code
_entity_poly.pdbx_strand_id
1 'polypeptide(L)' 'MKLKKKMFKRKREKTDNSLGKMNTIIGKGTVCEGIINTAGSLRLDGDFKGEIKVEGDLIVGENAAVDAVIEAN' A
#
# COMPACT_ATOMS: atom_id res chain seq x y z
N MET A 1 -35.85 29.40 6.05
CA MET A 1 -35.04 28.55 5.13
C MET A 1 -34.57 27.31 5.86
N LYS A 2 -35.01 26.11 5.49
CA LYS A 2 -34.46 24.84 6.01
C LYS A 2 -33.64 24.18 4.89
N LEU A 3 -32.31 24.32 4.95
CA LEU A 3 -31.40 23.64 4.04
C LEU A 3 -31.32 22.16 4.46
N LYS A 4 -32.05 21.28 3.73
CA LYS A 4 -31.88 19.84 3.83
C LYS A 4 -30.52 19.47 3.24
N LYS A 5 -29.55 19.18 4.11
CA LYS A 5 -28.24 18.65 3.72
C LYS A 5 -28.44 17.23 3.18
N LYS A 6 -28.52 17.06 1.86
CA LYS A 6 -28.50 15.74 1.21
C LYS A 6 -27.10 15.14 1.38
N MET A 7 -26.95 14.26 2.37
CA MET A 7 -25.78 13.38 2.46
C MET A 7 -25.95 12.25 1.45
N PHE A 8 -25.19 12.30 0.36
CA PHE A 8 -24.97 11.13 -0.48
C PHE A 8 -24.19 10.10 0.35
N LYS A 9 -24.88 9.10 0.89
CA LYS A 9 -24.25 7.88 1.39
C LYS A 9 -23.65 7.16 0.17
N ARG A 10 -22.36 7.37 -0.09
CA ARG A 10 -21.58 6.43 -0.90
C ARG A 10 -21.56 5.11 -0.13
N LYS A 11 -22.44 4.19 -0.53
CA LYS A 11 -22.37 2.78 -0.14
C LYS A 11 -21.07 2.27 -0.74
N ARG A 12 -20.00 2.22 0.07
CA ARG A 12 -18.80 1.48 -0.29
C ARG A 12 -19.22 0.02 -0.32
N GLU A 13 -19.58 -0.47 -1.50
CA GLU A 13 -19.62 -1.90 -1.76
C GLU A 13 -18.20 -2.41 -1.54
N LYS A 14 -17.99 -3.12 -0.43
CA LYS A 14 -16.82 -3.97 -0.26
C LYS A 14 -16.99 -5.11 -1.27
N THR A 15 -16.58 -4.87 -2.51
CA THR A 15 -16.33 -5.95 -3.45
C THR A 15 -15.06 -6.63 -2.95
N ASP A 16 -15.28 -7.65 -2.11
CA ASP A 16 -14.29 -8.60 -1.67
C ASP A 16 -13.69 -9.28 -2.91
N ASN A 17 -12.47 -8.85 -3.25
CA ASN A 17 -11.61 -9.48 -4.23
C ASN A 17 -10.15 -9.12 -3.91
N SER A 18 -9.80 -9.17 -2.61
CA SER A 18 -8.55 -8.63 -2.05
C SER A 18 -7.41 -9.64 -1.90
N LEU A 19 -7.57 -10.88 -2.35
CA LEU A 19 -6.51 -11.92 -2.34
C LEU A 19 -5.53 -11.82 -3.53
N GLY A 20 -5.32 -10.64 -4.12
CA GLY A 20 -4.38 -10.56 -5.25
C GLY A 20 -4.35 -9.26 -6.05
N LYS A 21 -5.08 -8.22 -5.65
CA LYS A 21 -4.89 -6.89 -6.23
C LYS A 21 -3.71 -6.21 -5.56
N MET A 22 -2.55 -6.43 -6.16
CA MET A 22 -1.39 -5.56 -6.02
C MET A 22 -1.85 -4.10 -6.07
N ASN A 23 -1.63 -3.37 -4.97
CA ASN A 23 -2.13 -2.01 -4.83
C ASN A 23 -1.00 -0.98 -4.95
N THR A 24 0.21 -1.33 -4.52
CA THR A 24 1.33 -0.39 -4.40
C THR A 24 2.56 -0.97 -5.10
N ILE A 25 3.16 -0.16 -5.98
CA ILE A 25 4.40 -0.51 -6.69
C ILE A 25 5.39 0.64 -6.51
N ILE A 26 6.56 0.34 -5.94
CA ILE A 26 7.73 1.20 -5.96
C ILE A 26 8.65 0.67 -7.06
N GLY A 27 8.73 1.40 -8.17
CA GLY A 27 9.44 0.96 -9.37
C GLY A 27 10.95 1.14 -9.29
N LYS A 28 11.66 0.48 -10.21
CA LYS A 28 13.12 0.60 -10.38
C LYS A 28 13.55 2.06 -10.52
N GLY A 29 14.70 2.41 -9.95
CA GLY A 29 15.26 3.77 -9.96
C GLY A 29 14.61 4.73 -8.97
N THR A 30 13.64 4.26 -8.18
CA THR A 30 13.06 5.02 -7.07
C THR A 30 13.91 4.80 -5.82
N VAL A 31 14.32 5.89 -5.17
CA VAL A 31 14.96 5.86 -3.85
C VAL A 31 14.02 6.55 -2.86
N CYS A 32 13.65 5.88 -1.78
CA CYS A 32 12.73 6.39 -0.77
C CYS A 32 13.24 6.06 0.64
N GLU A 33 13.05 6.98 1.58
CA GLU A 33 13.36 6.76 2.99
C GLU A 33 12.16 7.16 3.87
N GLY A 34 11.85 6.36 4.90
CA GLY A 34 10.79 6.67 5.86
C GLY A 34 9.97 5.45 6.28
N ILE A 35 8.65 5.66 6.45
CA ILE A 35 7.71 4.63 6.94
C ILE A 35 6.65 4.38 5.88
N ILE A 36 6.51 3.13 5.44
CA ILE A 36 5.45 2.67 4.53
C ILE A 36 4.41 1.89 5.34
N ASN A 37 3.14 2.29 5.23
CA ASN A 37 2.00 1.56 5.78
C ASN A 37 1.00 1.25 4.67
N THR A 38 0.72 -0.02 4.41
CA THR A 38 -0.28 -0.44 3.40
C THR A 38 -1.14 -1.60 3.88
N ALA A 39 -2.44 -1.47 3.63
CA ALA A 39 -3.44 -2.50 3.91
C ALA A 39 -3.54 -3.58 2.80
N GLY A 40 -2.76 -3.46 1.73
CA GLY A 40 -2.74 -4.45 0.63
C GLY A 40 -1.33 -4.64 0.08
N SER A 41 -1.21 -5.45 -0.98
CA SER A 41 0.08 -5.98 -1.40
C SER A 41 1.02 -4.93 -2.02
N LEU A 42 2.24 -4.86 -1.49
CA LEU A 42 3.33 -3.98 -1.93
C LEU A 42 4.32 -4.74 -2.80
N ARG A 43 4.70 -4.16 -3.95
CA ARG A 43 5.91 -4.56 -4.67
C ARG A 43 6.95 -3.47 -4.64
N LEU A 44 8.17 -3.89 -4.36
CA LEU A 44 9.30 -3.00 -4.24
C LEU A 44 10.41 -3.48 -5.16
N ASP A 45 10.63 -2.76 -6.26
CA ASP A 45 11.69 -2.97 -7.25
C ASP A 45 12.77 -1.86 -7.17
N GLY A 46 12.71 -0.95 -6.20
CA GLY A 46 13.64 0.18 -5.99
C GLY A 46 14.44 0.10 -4.69
N ASP A 47 15.06 1.21 -4.28
CA ASP A 47 15.83 1.30 -3.05
C ASP A 47 14.99 1.92 -1.93
N PHE A 48 14.93 1.25 -0.78
CA PHE A 48 14.16 1.73 0.36
C PHE A 48 14.91 1.59 1.67
N LYS A 49 14.84 2.63 2.51
CA LYS A 49 15.31 2.57 3.90
C LYS A 49 14.26 2.99 4.91
N GLY A 50 14.16 2.27 6.02
CA GLY A 50 13.33 2.66 7.17
C GLY A 50 12.40 1.54 7.68
N GLU A 51 11.09 1.74 7.63
CA GLU A 51 10.11 0.79 8.18
C GLU A 51 9.01 0.47 7.17
N ILE A 52 8.66 -0.81 7.04
CA ILE A 52 7.58 -1.29 6.16
C ILE A 52 6.58 -2.09 6.99
N LYS A 53 5.31 -1.66 6.96
CA LYS A 53 4.17 -2.41 7.49
C LYS A 53 3.20 -2.75 6.36
N VAL A 54 3.00 -4.04 6.13
CA VAL A 54 2.18 -4.57 5.05
C VAL A 54 1.19 -5.58 5.63
N GLU A 55 -0.11 -5.33 5.46
CA GLU A 55 -1.15 -6.29 5.87
C GLU A 55 -1.39 -7.39 4.81
N GLY A 56 -0.96 -7.16 3.56
CA GLY A 56 -1.06 -8.10 2.43
C GLY A 56 0.28 -8.75 2.08
N ASP A 57 0.55 -8.97 0.79
CA ASP A 57 1.84 -9.54 0.37
C ASP A 57 2.90 -8.46 0.18
N LEU A 58 4.14 -8.75 0.58
CA LEU A 58 5.31 -7.97 0.19
C LEU A 58 6.12 -8.73 -0.86
N ILE A 59 6.24 -8.16 -2.05
CA ILE A 59 7.04 -8.70 -3.16
C ILE A 59 8.27 -7.82 -3.34
N VAL A 60 9.46 -8.37 -3.10
CA VAL A 60 10.73 -7.67 -3.35
C VAL A 60 11.31 -8.14 -4.68
N GLY A 61 11.54 -7.21 -5.59
CA GLY A 61 12.14 -7.47 -6.89
C GLY A 61 13.63 -7.80 -6.80
N GLU A 62 14.14 -8.53 -7.79
CA GLU A 62 15.55 -8.98 -7.83
C GLU A 62 16.59 -7.83 -7.75
N ASN A 63 16.20 -6.62 -8.19
CA ASN A 63 17.08 -5.45 -8.25
C ASN A 63 16.80 -4.44 -7.13
N ALA A 64 15.96 -4.79 -6.16
CA ALA A 64 15.64 -3.90 -5.04
C ALA A 64 16.68 -4.00 -3.93
N ALA A 65 17.08 -2.87 -3.35
CA ALA A 65 17.85 -2.82 -2.12
C ALA A 65 16.96 -2.31 -0.97
N VAL A 66 16.70 -3.16 0.01
CA VAL A 66 15.84 -2.82 1.16
C VAL A 66 16.65 -2.91 2.45
N ASP A 67 16.81 -1.77 3.11
CA ASP A 67 17.40 -1.64 4.44
C ASP A 67 16.31 -1.14 5.41
N ALA A 68 15.43 -2.04 5.83
CA ALA A 68 14.26 -1.69 6.60
C ALA A 68 13.84 -2.75 7.62
N VAL A 69 13.17 -2.30 8.68
CA VAL A 69 12.42 -3.18 9.59
C VAL A 69 11.08 -3.50 8.94
N ILE A 70 10.79 -4.79 8.75
CA ILE A 70 9.61 -5.24 8.01
C ILE A 70 8.67 -6.00 8.94
N GLU A 71 7.41 -5.58 8.96
CA GLU A 71 6.28 -6.26 9.60
C GLU A 71 5.28 -6.64 8.49
N ALA A 72 5.14 -7.95 8.24
CA ALA A 72 4.25 -8.53 7.25
C ALA A 72 3.44 -9.68 7.87
N ASN A 73 2.21 -9.88 7.40
CA ASN A 73 1.26 -10.89 7.87
C ASN A 73 1.46 -12.26 7.20
#